data_AF-A0A934E1U6-F1
#
_entry.id   AF-A0A934E1U6-F1
#
_cell.length_a   1.000
_cell.length_b   1.000
_cell.length_c   1.000
_cell.angle_alpha   90.00
_cell.angle_beta   90.00
_cell.angle_gamma   90.00
#
_symmetry.space_group_name_H-M   'P 1'
#
loop_
_entity.id
_entity.type
_entity.pdbx_description
1 polymer ?
#
loop_
_entity_poly.entity_id
_entity_poly.type
_entity_poly.pdbx_seq_one_letter_code
_entity_poly.pdbx_strand_id
1 'polypeptide(L)'
;MSLHLHALARWRIRRLYAGGLPPRTLRALLAEVRGCPSCAGFYEQQDRLESALCLASSASAGPANSHLVLARLEPLVLEQGLDKTEPSSGWHGFRAWAWAPALAMAAVLLWISVPDTKSQLVALDPAARLAQVGMVARGAPSSPATDVGVRLLRVVPEEAVVQEAGPLSLQDVVTLVYTNFAPGMRYLAILGVQEGGRIRWYYPDYSEKTSIPVLTGVVDQPLRDGIRLSVFHSPGWLRVTALFSDRPLEKKGIEDAVRGLAARPEALHQLEPLRIDGAEVLETTFLVTIEGQGRQ
;
A
#
# COMPACT_ATOMS: atom_id res chain seq x y z
N MET A 1 -13.31 5.39 38.36
CA MET A 1 -12.15 5.67 37.48
C MET A 1 -12.49 6.86 36.62
N SER A 2 -11.55 7.79 36.39
CA SER A 2 -11.79 8.94 35.50
C SER A 2 -11.71 8.52 34.04
N LEU A 3 -12.39 9.25 33.14
CA LEU A 3 -12.36 9.03 31.70
C LEU A 3 -10.93 8.96 31.14
N HIS A 4 -10.00 9.74 31.71
CA HIS A 4 -8.59 9.73 31.33
C HIS A 4 -7.88 8.39 31.58
N LEU A 5 -8.23 7.68 32.66
CA LEU A 5 -7.64 6.37 32.95
C LEU A 5 -8.07 5.31 31.93
N HIS A 6 -9.35 5.31 31.54
CA HIS A 6 -9.83 4.41 30.48
C HIS A 6 -9.18 4.70 29.13
N ALA A 7 -9.02 5.97 28.76
CA ALA A 7 -8.34 6.34 27.52
C ALA A 7 -6.88 5.87 27.50
N LEU A 8 -6.16 6.05 28.60
CA LEU A 8 -4.77 5.58 28.74
C LEU A 8 -4.68 4.06 28.68
N ALA A 9 -5.57 3.33 29.36
CA ALA A 9 -5.62 1.87 29.33
C ALA A 9 -5.89 1.36 27.91
N ARG A 10 -6.86 1.93 27.18
CA ARG A 10 -7.17 1.57 25.79
C ARG A 10 -5.99 1.83 24.85
N TRP A 11 -5.30 2.97 25.00
CA TRP A 11 -4.08 3.25 24.24
C TRP A 11 -2.99 2.21 24.52
N ARG A 12 -2.77 1.82 25.79
CA ARG A 12 -1.81 0.77 26.16
C ARG A 12 -2.20 -0.60 25.60
N ILE A 13 -3.49 -0.95 25.58
CA ILE A 13 -4.00 -2.20 24.96
C ILE A 13 -3.69 -2.22 23.46
N ARG A 14 -3.98 -1.12 22.74
CA ARG A 14 -3.61 -1.04 21.31
C ARG A 14 -2.10 -1.16 21.09
N ARG A 15 -1.31 -0.55 21.98
CA ARG A 15 0.16 -0.62 21.94
C ARG A 15 0.70 -2.03 22.23
N LEU A 16 0.02 -2.81 23.09
CA LEU A 16 0.34 -4.22 23.34
C LEU A 16 0.23 -5.03 22.05
N TYR A 17 -0.89 -4.91 21.32
CA TYR A 17 -1.12 -5.64 20.07
C TYR A 17 -0.29 -5.11 18.90
N ALA A 18 0.18 -3.86 18.96
CA ALA A 18 1.20 -3.33 18.05
C ALA A 18 2.64 -3.77 18.40
N GLY A 19 2.80 -4.79 19.26
CA GLY A 19 4.10 -5.39 19.59
C GLY A 19 4.95 -4.62 20.61
N GLY A 20 4.37 -3.72 21.40
CA GLY A 20 5.17 -2.78 22.21
C GLY A 20 4.67 -2.47 23.61
N LEU A 21 5.02 -3.29 24.62
CA LEU A 21 5.00 -2.89 26.04
C LEU A 21 6.15 -3.51 26.85
N PRO A 22 6.89 -2.73 27.67
CA PRO A 22 7.85 -3.29 28.62
C PRO A 22 7.18 -4.24 29.64
N PRO A 23 7.86 -5.28 30.13
CA PRO A 23 7.26 -6.29 31.04
C PRO A 23 6.65 -5.72 32.33
N ARG A 24 7.19 -4.60 32.84
CA ARG A 24 6.62 -3.89 34.00
C ARG A 24 5.28 -3.23 33.64
N THR A 25 5.21 -2.57 32.49
CA THR A 25 4.01 -1.88 31.99
C THR A 25 2.92 -2.86 31.60
N LEU A 26 3.28 -4.02 31.02
CA LEU A 26 2.33 -5.09 30.73
C LEU A 26 1.65 -5.62 31.99
N ARG A 27 2.43 -5.92 33.05
CA ARG A 27 1.87 -6.39 34.33
C ARG A 27 0.91 -5.38 34.95
N ALA A 28 1.27 -4.10 34.92
CA ALA A 28 0.42 -3.03 35.41
C ALA A 28 -0.88 -2.92 34.60
N LEU A 29 -0.78 -3.01 33.26
CA LEU A 29 -1.95 -3.00 32.38
C LEU A 29 -2.89 -4.18 32.66
N LEU A 30 -2.37 -5.40 32.79
CA LEU A 30 -3.20 -6.58 33.05
C LEU A 30 -3.91 -6.50 34.41
N ALA A 31 -3.26 -5.95 35.43
CA ALA A 31 -3.91 -5.69 36.72
C ALA A 31 -5.05 -4.66 36.58
N GLU A 32 -4.83 -3.59 35.82
CA GLU A 32 -5.84 -2.55 35.53
C GLU A 32 -7.02 -3.11 34.73
N VAL A 33 -6.76 -3.92 33.70
CA VAL A 33 -7.77 -4.61 32.88
C VAL A 33 -8.62 -5.53 33.76
N ARG A 34 -8.03 -6.31 34.66
CA ARG A 34 -8.77 -7.19 35.59
C ARG A 34 -9.65 -6.42 36.58
N GLY A 35 -9.21 -5.24 37.03
CA GLY A 35 -9.93 -4.42 37.99
C GLY A 35 -11.06 -3.57 37.38
N CYS A 36 -11.17 -3.52 36.05
CA CYS A 36 -12.08 -2.61 35.35
C CYS A 36 -12.86 -3.32 34.24
N PRO A 37 -14.18 -3.54 34.39
CA PRO A 37 -15.01 -4.23 33.39
C PRO A 37 -14.98 -3.60 31.99
N SER A 38 -14.93 -2.26 31.89
CA SER A 38 -14.87 -1.59 30.59
C SER A 38 -13.53 -1.81 29.87
N CYS A 39 -12.42 -1.83 30.61
CA CYS A 39 -11.11 -2.13 30.05
C CYS A 39 -10.96 -3.62 29.71
N ALA A 40 -11.53 -4.51 30.53
CA ALA A 40 -11.64 -5.94 30.25
C ALA A 40 -12.39 -6.22 28.95
N GLY A 41 -13.59 -5.66 28.78
CA GLY A 41 -14.37 -5.85 27.55
C GLY A 41 -13.64 -5.35 26.30
N PHE A 42 -12.93 -4.21 26.38
CA PHE A 42 -12.12 -3.73 25.26
C PHE A 42 -10.91 -4.62 24.97
N TYR A 43 -10.23 -5.12 26.01
CA TYR A 43 -9.12 -6.06 25.87
C TYR A 43 -9.57 -7.38 25.22
N GLU A 44 -10.64 -7.98 25.72
CA GLU A 44 -11.22 -9.21 25.17
C GLU A 44 -11.70 -9.05 23.73
N GLN A 45 -12.24 -7.88 23.40
CA GLN A 45 -12.61 -7.57 22.03
C GLN A 45 -11.36 -7.58 21.14
N GLN A 46 -10.29 -6.86 21.52
CA GLN A 46 -9.03 -6.86 20.76
C GLN A 46 -8.40 -8.25 20.65
N ASP A 47 -8.40 -9.03 21.74
CA ASP A 47 -7.90 -10.41 21.76
C ASP A 47 -8.66 -11.32 20.80
N ARG A 48 -10.00 -11.18 20.73
CA ARG A 48 -10.84 -11.90 19.76
C ARG A 48 -10.54 -11.49 18.32
N LEU A 49 -10.33 -10.20 18.05
CA LEU A 49 -9.99 -9.72 16.71
C LEU A 49 -8.65 -10.30 16.26
N GLU A 50 -7.62 -10.21 17.11
CA GLU A 50 -6.27 -10.69 16.79
C GLU A 50 -6.23 -12.23 16.69
N SER A 51 -6.94 -12.94 17.57
CA SER A 51 -7.11 -14.39 17.45
C SER A 51 -7.82 -14.81 16.16
N ALA A 52 -8.86 -14.08 15.76
CA ALA A 52 -9.54 -14.32 14.49
C ALA A 52 -8.63 -14.07 13.29
N LEU A 53 -7.79 -13.04 13.33
CA LEU A 53 -6.79 -12.74 12.30
C LEU A 53 -5.70 -13.82 12.21
N CYS A 54 -5.18 -14.29 13.35
CA CYS A 54 -4.21 -15.39 13.40
C CYS A 54 -4.81 -16.70 12.85
N LEU A 55 -6.02 -17.06 13.30
CA LEU A 55 -6.73 -18.25 12.82
C LEU A 55 -7.06 -18.15 11.32
N ALA A 56 -7.48 -16.98 10.83
CA ALA A 56 -7.70 -16.71 9.42
C ALA A 56 -6.42 -16.92 8.59
N SER A 57 -5.27 -16.43 9.07
CA SER A 57 -3.99 -16.61 8.37
C SER A 57 -3.61 -18.09 8.28
N SER A 58 -3.85 -18.86 9.35
CA SER A 58 -3.53 -20.29 9.41
C SER A 58 -4.49 -21.20 8.64
N ALA A 59 -5.74 -20.75 8.42
CA ALA A 59 -6.78 -21.53 7.75
C ALA A 59 -6.90 -21.25 6.24
N SER A 60 -6.14 -20.29 5.70
CA SER A 60 -6.32 -19.82 4.32
C SER A 60 -5.62 -20.70 3.27
N ALA A 61 -6.28 -21.82 2.95
CA ALA A 61 -6.47 -22.26 1.56
C ALA A 61 -7.91 -21.96 1.05
N GLY A 62 -8.68 -21.13 1.77
CA GLY A 62 -10.06 -20.77 1.40
C GLY A 62 -10.59 -19.49 2.07
N PRO A 63 -11.74 -18.94 1.60
CA PRO A 63 -12.09 -17.53 1.69
C PRO A 63 -13.08 -17.25 2.83
N ALA A 64 -12.56 -17.03 4.02
CA ALA A 64 -13.29 -16.33 5.07
C ALA A 64 -12.32 -15.34 5.71
N ASN A 65 -12.77 -14.10 5.95
CA ASN A 65 -12.16 -13.07 6.81
C ASN A 65 -11.54 -11.84 6.11
N SER A 66 -12.29 -11.24 5.19
CA SER A 66 -12.07 -9.88 4.66
C SER A 66 -12.44 -8.77 5.67
N HIS A 67 -13.56 -8.92 6.39
CA HIS A 67 -14.22 -7.81 7.09
C HIS A 67 -13.41 -7.10 8.20
N LEU A 68 -12.51 -7.83 8.87
CA LEU A 68 -11.79 -7.35 10.05
C LEU A 68 -10.53 -6.55 9.71
N VAL A 69 -9.82 -6.98 8.67
CA VAL A 69 -8.70 -6.22 8.07
C VAL A 69 -9.23 -4.89 7.52
N LEU A 70 -10.38 -4.95 6.83
CA LEU A 70 -11.01 -3.79 6.21
C LEU A 70 -11.42 -2.72 7.24
N ALA A 71 -11.98 -3.14 8.38
CA ALA A 71 -12.37 -2.22 9.46
C ALA A 71 -11.18 -1.50 10.12
N ARG A 72 -9.95 -2.04 10.02
CA ARG A 72 -8.73 -1.39 10.55
C ARG A 72 -8.13 -0.41 9.54
N LEU A 73 -8.25 -0.72 8.25
CA LEU A 73 -7.73 0.11 7.15
C LEU A 73 -8.59 1.32 6.86
N GLU A 74 -9.90 1.18 7.00
CA GLU A 74 -10.89 2.24 6.74
C GLU A 74 -10.48 3.55 7.44
N PRO A 75 -10.39 3.69 8.76
CA PRO A 75 -10.06 4.98 9.38
C PRO A 75 -8.66 5.55 9.01
N LEU A 76 -7.67 4.70 8.67
CA LEU A 76 -6.30 5.14 8.36
C LEU A 76 -6.15 5.72 6.95
N VAL A 77 -6.92 5.21 6.00
CA VAL A 77 -6.97 5.75 4.63
C VAL A 77 -7.70 7.10 4.63
N LEU A 78 -8.69 7.26 5.50
CA LEU A 78 -9.57 8.42 5.57
C LEU A 78 -8.92 9.66 6.19
N GLU A 79 -8.14 9.49 7.26
CA GLU A 79 -7.51 10.62 7.95
C GLU A 79 -6.35 11.24 7.14
N GLN A 80 -5.73 10.50 6.22
CA GLN A 80 -4.55 10.97 5.48
C GLN A 80 -4.87 11.79 4.22
N GLY A 81 -6.13 11.79 3.76
CA GLY A 81 -6.59 12.59 2.60
C GLY A 81 -6.91 14.06 2.92
N LEU A 82 -6.80 14.48 4.19
CA LEU A 82 -7.24 15.81 4.66
C LEU A 82 -6.11 16.83 4.86
N ASP A 83 -4.84 16.49 4.58
CA ASP A 83 -3.75 17.47 4.60
C ASP A 83 -3.85 18.39 3.36
N LYS A 84 -4.53 19.50 3.58
CA LYS A 84 -4.70 20.62 2.67
C LYS A 84 -3.34 21.13 2.19
N THR A 85 -3.10 21.03 0.89
CA THR A 85 -2.10 21.81 0.19
C THR A 85 -2.46 23.30 0.31
N GLU A 86 -1.75 24.04 1.16
CA GLU A 86 -1.80 25.50 1.15
C GLU A 86 -1.14 26.03 -0.13
N PRO A 87 -1.80 26.89 -0.91
CA PRO A 87 -1.18 27.53 -2.05
C PRO A 87 -0.26 28.66 -1.55
N SER A 88 1.04 28.41 -1.51
CA SER A 88 2.05 29.48 -1.30
C SER A 88 2.16 30.33 -2.57
N SER A 89 1.22 31.25 -2.77
CA SER A 89 1.29 32.26 -3.83
C SER A 89 2.11 33.47 -3.36
N GLY A 90 3.44 33.30 -3.34
CA GLY A 90 4.39 34.39 -3.19
C GLY A 90 4.42 35.22 -4.47
N TRP A 91 3.64 36.30 -4.50
CA TRP A 91 3.67 37.33 -5.54
C TRP A 91 5.04 38.02 -5.54
N HIS A 92 5.87 37.74 -6.54
CA HIS A 92 7.06 38.53 -6.87
C HIS A 92 6.80 39.34 -8.13
N GLY A 93 6.55 40.63 -7.92
CA GLY A 93 6.40 41.62 -8.99
C GLY A 93 7.72 41.82 -9.74
N PHE A 94 7.77 41.37 -10.99
CA PHE A 94 8.77 41.79 -11.96
C PHE A 94 8.10 42.60 -13.07
N ARG A 95 8.39 43.90 -13.09
CA ARG A 95 8.05 44.85 -14.15
C ARG A 95 8.90 44.54 -15.39
N ALA A 96 8.32 43.90 -16.40
CA ALA A 96 8.90 43.78 -17.75
C ALA A 96 7.83 44.13 -18.81
N TRP A 97 7.55 45.43 -18.97
CA TRP A 97 6.38 45.93 -19.69
C TRP A 97 6.64 46.35 -21.15
N ALA A 98 7.57 45.71 -21.85
CA ALA A 98 7.85 46.05 -23.27
C ALA A 98 7.96 44.86 -24.24
N TRP A 99 7.96 43.62 -23.74
CA TRP A 99 8.08 42.41 -24.59
C TRP A 99 6.94 41.38 -24.33
N ALA A 100 5.91 41.79 -23.59
CA ALA A 100 4.87 40.92 -23.05
C ALA A 100 4.01 40.17 -24.09
N PRO A 101 3.59 40.73 -25.24
CA PRO A 101 2.62 40.01 -26.09
C PRO A 101 3.24 38.83 -26.83
N ALA A 102 4.50 38.92 -27.26
CA ALA A 102 5.15 37.86 -28.04
C ALA A 102 5.57 36.65 -27.17
N LEU A 103 6.09 36.90 -25.97
CA LEU A 103 6.46 35.84 -25.03
C LEU A 103 5.23 35.19 -24.36
N ALA A 104 4.14 35.94 -24.16
CA ALA A 104 2.90 35.37 -23.64
C ALA A 104 2.28 34.35 -24.61
N MET A 105 2.28 34.61 -25.92
CA MET A 105 1.78 33.65 -26.92
C MET A 105 2.62 32.38 -26.98
N ALA A 106 3.95 32.49 -26.93
CA ALA A 106 4.84 31.32 -26.92
C ALA A 106 4.66 30.51 -25.63
N ALA A 107 4.52 31.16 -24.48
CA ALA A 107 4.27 30.49 -23.20
C ALA A 107 2.89 29.80 -23.16
N VAL A 108 1.84 30.43 -23.73
CA VAL A 108 0.50 29.83 -23.82
C VAL A 108 0.50 28.62 -24.77
N LEU A 109 1.15 28.73 -25.94
CA LEU A 109 1.29 27.59 -26.85
C LEU A 109 2.12 26.45 -26.25
N LEU A 110 3.18 26.77 -25.51
CA LEU A 110 3.99 25.78 -24.81
C LEU A 110 3.18 25.11 -23.69
N TRP A 111 2.41 25.88 -22.90
CA TRP A 111 1.60 25.37 -21.80
C TRP A 111 0.43 24.49 -22.27
N ILE A 112 -0.20 24.84 -23.41
CA ILE A 112 -1.21 23.98 -24.06
C ILE A 112 -0.58 22.70 -24.63
N SER A 113 0.71 22.74 -24.98
CA SER A 113 1.42 21.60 -25.57
C SER A 113 2.11 20.70 -24.54
N VAL A 114 2.18 21.08 -23.26
CA VAL A 114 2.65 20.16 -22.22
C VAL A 114 1.50 19.18 -21.97
N PRO A 115 1.65 17.89 -22.30
CA PRO A 115 0.64 16.90 -21.97
C PRO A 115 0.46 16.94 -20.46
N ASP A 116 -0.75 17.33 -20.05
CA ASP A 116 -1.18 17.47 -18.67
C ASP A 116 -0.69 16.24 -17.88
N THR A 117 0.39 16.43 -17.11
CA THR A 117 0.90 15.42 -16.18
C THR A 117 -0.06 15.37 -15.01
N LYS A 118 -1.30 14.96 -15.28
CA LYS A 118 -2.35 14.78 -14.30
C LYS A 118 -1.79 13.83 -13.25
N SER A 119 -1.68 14.36 -12.04
CA SER A 119 -1.33 13.62 -10.84
C SER A 119 -2.14 12.32 -10.81
N GLN A 120 -1.40 11.21 -10.79
CA GLN A 120 -1.86 9.84 -11.04
C GLN A 120 -2.61 9.24 -9.84
N LEU A 121 -2.52 9.94 -8.72
CA LEU A 121 -3.03 9.57 -7.42
C LEU A 121 -4.45 10.11 -7.34
N VAL A 122 -5.40 9.19 -7.28
CA VAL A 122 -6.79 9.53 -7.00
C VAL A 122 -6.90 9.61 -5.49
N ALA A 123 -7.23 10.80 -4.97
CA ALA A 123 -7.61 10.93 -3.57
C ALA A 123 -8.76 9.95 -3.30
N LEU A 124 -8.57 9.07 -2.33
CA LEU A 124 -9.55 8.05 -1.99
C LEU A 124 -10.76 8.74 -1.36
N ASP A 125 -11.96 8.37 -1.81
CA ASP A 125 -13.21 8.86 -1.24
C ASP A 125 -13.27 8.45 0.23
N PRO A 126 -13.58 9.39 1.15
CA PRO A 126 -13.67 9.06 2.55
C PRO A 126 -14.74 8.03 2.94
N ALA A 127 -15.64 7.67 2.05
CA ALA A 127 -16.63 6.63 2.25
C ALA A 127 -16.28 5.30 1.54
N ALA A 128 -15.15 5.24 0.84
CA ALA A 128 -14.78 4.05 0.06
C ALA A 128 -14.46 2.86 0.96
N ARG A 129 -14.99 1.69 0.58
CA ARG A 129 -14.65 0.41 1.19
C ARG A 129 -13.51 -0.24 0.43
N LEU A 130 -12.69 -1.01 1.14
CA LEU A 130 -11.63 -1.80 0.52
C LEU A 130 -12.13 -3.23 0.32
N ALA A 131 -11.67 -3.89 -0.74
CA ALA A 131 -11.96 -5.28 -1.02
C ALA A 131 -10.65 -5.98 -1.38
N GLN A 132 -10.39 -7.14 -0.80
CA GLN A 132 -9.18 -7.88 -1.15
C GLN A 132 -9.27 -8.37 -2.59
N VAL A 133 -8.24 -8.12 -3.39
CA VAL A 133 -8.11 -8.71 -4.72
C VAL A 133 -7.50 -10.10 -4.53
N GLY A 134 -8.15 -11.13 -5.07
CA GLY A 134 -7.75 -12.53 -4.92
C GLY A 134 -6.24 -12.71 -5.05
N MET A 135 -5.59 -13.09 -3.95
CA MET A 135 -4.16 -13.36 -3.95
C MET A 135 -3.94 -14.80 -4.39
N VAL A 136 -3.39 -14.98 -5.59
CA VAL A 136 -2.77 -16.24 -5.97
C VAL A 136 -1.26 -16.08 -5.71
N ALA A 137 -0.86 -16.20 -4.45
CA ALA A 137 0.54 -16.35 -4.11
C ALA A 137 0.99 -17.76 -4.54
N ARG A 138 1.39 -17.91 -5.81
CA ARG A 138 2.04 -19.14 -6.29
C ARG A 138 3.54 -18.88 -6.39
N GLY A 139 4.34 -19.64 -5.66
CA GLY A 139 5.78 -19.68 -5.91
C GLY A 139 6.63 -18.71 -5.09
N ALA A 140 6.66 -18.94 -3.79
CA ALA A 140 7.92 -19.17 -3.08
C ALA A 140 7.57 -20.13 -1.93
N PRO A 141 8.42 -21.10 -1.55
CA PRO A 141 8.25 -21.75 -0.26
C PRO A 141 8.12 -20.62 0.76
N SER A 142 7.00 -20.59 1.48
CA SER A 142 6.80 -19.69 2.60
C SER A 142 8.05 -19.79 3.46
N SER A 143 8.94 -18.80 3.32
CA SER A 143 10.02 -18.63 4.27
C SER A 143 9.29 -18.53 5.61
N PRO A 144 9.66 -19.33 6.63
CA PRO A 144 8.97 -19.33 7.91
C PRO A 144 8.96 -17.96 8.61
N ALA A 145 9.67 -16.97 8.05
CA ALA A 145 9.52 -15.56 8.33
C ALA A 145 8.51 -14.91 7.36
N THR A 146 7.21 -14.95 7.69
CA THR A 146 6.17 -14.07 7.11
C THR A 146 6.34 -12.63 7.61
N ASP A 147 7.57 -12.15 7.69
CA ASP A 147 7.89 -10.91 8.37
C ASP A 147 7.61 -9.70 7.47
N VAL A 148 7.45 -9.88 6.16
CA VAL A 148 7.09 -8.79 5.25
C VAL A 148 6.03 -9.24 4.25
N GLY A 149 5.22 -8.30 3.76
CA GLY A 149 4.22 -8.57 2.74
C GLY A 149 3.55 -7.32 2.20
N VAL A 150 2.99 -7.42 1.01
CA VAL A 150 2.14 -6.39 0.40
C VAL A 150 0.84 -7.03 -0.07
N ARG A 151 -0.27 -6.32 0.10
CA ARG A 151 -1.59 -6.71 -0.41
C ARG A 151 -2.15 -5.63 -1.31
N LEU A 152 -2.78 -6.05 -2.39
CA LEU A 152 -3.53 -5.19 -3.31
C LEU A 152 -5.00 -5.23 -2.93
N LEU A 153 -5.59 -4.05 -2.74
CA LEU A 153 -6.98 -3.87 -2.36
C LEU A 153 -7.69 -3.08 -3.45
N ARG A 154 -8.85 -3.57 -3.89
CA ARG A 154 -9.76 -2.80 -4.75
C ARG A 154 -10.49 -1.78 -3.88
N VAL A 155 -10.57 -0.56 -4.37
CA VAL A 155 -11.36 0.52 -3.78
C VAL A 155 -12.75 0.44 -4.38
N VAL A 156 -13.74 0.19 -3.54
CA VAL A 156 -15.14 -0.04 -3.93
C VAL A 156 -16.00 1.09 -3.32
N PRO A 157 -16.90 1.72 -4.09
CA PRO A 157 -17.85 2.69 -3.55
C PRO A 157 -18.69 2.08 -2.42
N GLU A 158 -19.10 2.88 -1.43
CA GLU A 158 -19.79 2.39 -0.23
C GLU A 158 -21.04 1.53 -0.53
N GLU A 159 -21.81 1.93 -1.55
CA GLU A 159 -23.06 1.30 -1.94
C GLU A 159 -22.88 0.04 -2.82
N ALA A 160 -21.67 -0.21 -3.32
CA ALA A 160 -21.43 -1.32 -4.24
C ALA A 160 -21.23 -2.64 -3.50
N VAL A 161 -21.85 -3.71 -4.03
CA VAL A 161 -21.67 -5.07 -3.50
C VAL A 161 -20.25 -5.53 -3.80
N VAL A 162 -19.47 -5.76 -2.74
CA VAL A 162 -18.10 -6.23 -2.84
C VAL A 162 -18.09 -7.69 -3.31
N GLN A 163 -17.56 -7.94 -4.51
CA GLN A 163 -17.16 -9.28 -4.91
C GLN A 163 -15.72 -9.53 -4.45
N GLU A 164 -15.55 -10.41 -3.46
CA GLU A 164 -14.28 -10.64 -2.74
C GLU A 164 -13.21 -11.38 -3.56
N ALA A 165 -13.55 -11.90 -4.74
CA ALA A 165 -12.62 -12.63 -5.58
C ALA A 165 -13.04 -12.51 -7.05
N GLY A 166 -12.37 -11.64 -7.78
CA GLY A 166 -12.55 -11.50 -9.22
C GLY A 166 -11.36 -10.82 -9.86
N PRO A 167 -11.20 -10.97 -11.19
CA PRO A 167 -10.23 -10.19 -11.95
C PRO A 167 -10.50 -8.69 -11.80
N LEU A 168 -9.45 -7.89 -11.97
CA LEU A 168 -9.50 -6.44 -11.92
C LEU A 168 -10.03 -5.88 -13.24
N SER A 169 -10.87 -4.86 -13.18
CA SER A 169 -11.23 -4.07 -14.36
C SER A 169 -10.24 -2.91 -14.54
N LEU A 170 -9.99 -2.47 -15.78
CA LEU A 170 -9.26 -1.21 -16.01
C LEU A 170 -9.93 0.00 -15.32
N GLN A 171 -11.23 -0.06 -15.08
CA GLN A 171 -11.94 1.03 -14.39
C GLN A 171 -11.71 1.02 -12.88
N ASP A 172 -11.19 -0.07 -12.32
CA ASP A 172 -10.94 -0.19 -10.89
C ASP A 172 -9.88 0.80 -10.43
N VAL A 173 -10.09 1.31 -9.23
CA VAL A 173 -9.05 1.96 -8.43
C VAL A 173 -8.57 0.94 -7.41
N VAL A 174 -7.26 0.81 -7.28
CA VAL A 174 -6.64 -0.11 -6.31
C VAL A 174 -5.73 0.67 -5.38
N THR A 175 -5.54 0.18 -4.16
CA THR A 175 -4.55 0.68 -3.22
C THR A 175 -3.71 -0.48 -2.69
N LEU A 176 -2.57 -0.16 -2.09
CA LEU A 176 -1.62 -1.12 -1.58
C LEU A 176 -1.46 -0.91 -0.08
N VAL A 177 -1.40 -2.01 0.67
CA VAL A 177 -1.07 -2.01 2.09
C VAL A 177 0.14 -2.91 2.30
N TYR A 178 0.99 -2.58 3.28
CA TYR A 178 2.16 -3.37 3.59
C TYR A 178 2.20 -3.81 5.05
N THR A 179 2.75 -5.00 5.27
CA THR A 179 3.09 -5.54 6.58
C THR A 179 4.61 -5.66 6.63
N ASN A 180 5.21 -5.24 7.75
CA ASN A 180 6.65 -5.28 7.93
C ASN A 180 7.00 -5.47 9.41
N PHE A 181 7.25 -6.71 9.81
CA PHE A 181 7.80 -7.14 11.08
C PHE A 181 9.33 -7.34 11.04
N ALA A 182 9.96 -7.29 9.86
CA ALA A 182 11.40 -7.46 9.74
C ALA A 182 12.14 -6.19 10.24
N PRO A 183 12.84 -6.22 11.38
CA PRO A 183 13.37 -5.02 12.02
C PRO A 183 14.48 -4.31 11.22
N GLY A 184 15.14 -5.03 10.30
CA GLY A 184 16.17 -4.48 9.43
C GLY A 184 15.64 -3.84 8.16
N MET A 185 14.42 -4.19 7.73
CA MET A 185 13.87 -3.78 6.44
C MET A 185 13.19 -2.43 6.56
N ARG A 186 13.88 -1.37 6.14
CA ARG A 186 13.46 0.03 6.33
C ARG A 186 13.06 0.72 5.05
N TYR A 187 13.21 0.05 3.91
CA TYR A 187 12.90 0.59 2.59
C TYR A 187 12.02 -0.36 1.79
N LEU A 188 11.14 0.21 0.97
CA LEU A 188 10.19 -0.52 0.14
C LEU A 188 10.18 0.04 -1.28
N ALA A 189 10.25 -0.85 -2.27
CA ALA A 189 9.91 -0.55 -3.66
C ALA A 189 8.78 -1.49 -4.10
N ILE A 190 7.80 -0.97 -4.83
CA ILE A 190 6.69 -1.76 -5.38
C ILE A 190 6.54 -1.42 -6.86
N LEU A 191 6.56 -2.46 -7.68
CA LEU A 191 6.38 -2.36 -9.11
C LEU A 191 5.46 -3.45 -9.65
N GLY A 192 4.83 -3.13 -10.76
CA GLY A 192 4.12 -4.04 -11.64
C GLY A 192 4.98 -4.36 -12.87
N VAL A 193 4.95 -5.61 -13.33
CA VAL A 193 5.51 -6.02 -14.62
C VAL A 193 4.36 -6.64 -15.43
N GLN A 194 4.05 -6.01 -16.56
CA GLN A 194 3.06 -6.51 -17.51
C GLN A 194 3.71 -7.34 -18.62
N GLU A 195 2.86 -7.93 -19.45
CA GLU A 195 3.27 -8.61 -20.67
C GLU A 195 4.24 -7.76 -21.52
N GLY A 196 5.29 -8.42 -22.02
CA GLY A 196 6.41 -7.79 -22.71
C GLY A 196 7.45 -7.13 -21.79
N GLY A 197 7.39 -7.35 -20.47
CA GLY A 197 8.35 -6.80 -19.52
C GLY A 197 8.14 -5.31 -19.23
N ARG A 198 6.95 -4.77 -19.50
CA ARG A 198 6.64 -3.36 -19.29
C ARG A 198 6.49 -3.06 -17.79
N ILE A 199 7.37 -2.21 -17.28
CA ILE A 199 7.43 -1.84 -15.86
C ILE A 199 6.41 -0.74 -15.55
N ARG A 200 5.68 -0.91 -14.46
CA ARG A 200 4.72 0.03 -13.89
C ARG A 200 5.12 0.32 -12.45
N TRP A 201 5.68 1.50 -12.20
CA TRP A 201 6.07 1.89 -10.85
C TRP A 201 4.84 2.26 -10.02
N TYR A 202 4.73 1.68 -8.82
CA TYR A 202 3.78 2.13 -7.80
C TYR A 202 4.50 2.94 -6.73
N TYR A 203 5.64 2.43 -6.24
CA TYR A 203 6.52 3.13 -5.32
C TYR A 203 7.98 2.76 -5.64
N PRO A 204 8.93 3.71 -5.61
CA PRO A 204 8.74 5.12 -5.32
C PRO A 204 8.11 5.87 -6.51
N ASP A 205 7.65 7.11 -6.28
CA ASP A 205 7.00 7.93 -7.32
C ASP A 205 7.92 8.15 -8.52
N TYR A 206 7.38 8.40 -9.71
CA TYR A 206 8.18 8.50 -10.95
C TYR A 206 9.39 9.46 -10.85
N SER A 207 9.23 10.58 -10.15
CA SER A 207 10.30 11.57 -9.91
C SER A 207 11.39 11.10 -8.95
N GLU A 208 11.08 10.13 -8.09
CA GLU A 208 11.98 9.60 -7.07
C GLU A 208 12.86 8.49 -7.66
N LYS A 209 14.15 8.52 -7.31
CA LYS A 209 15.18 7.61 -7.85
C LYS A 209 15.38 6.36 -7.01
N THR A 210 14.92 6.35 -5.76
CA THR A 210 15.19 5.30 -4.78
C THR A 210 13.93 4.90 -4.03
N SER A 211 13.86 3.65 -3.58
CA SER A 211 12.80 3.10 -2.72
C SER A 211 12.41 4.02 -1.55
N ILE A 212 11.14 3.99 -1.16
CA ILE A 212 10.61 4.82 -0.07
C ILE A 212 10.97 4.23 1.31
N PRO A 213 11.12 5.06 2.36
CA PRO A 213 11.24 4.56 3.73
C PRO A 213 9.91 3.96 4.21
N VAL A 214 9.98 2.90 5.03
CA VAL A 214 8.81 2.23 5.64
C VAL A 214 9.01 1.96 7.13
N LEU A 215 7.90 1.83 7.85
CA LEU A 215 7.89 1.48 9.26
C LEU A 215 8.06 -0.03 9.46
N THR A 216 8.62 -0.42 10.61
CA THR A 216 8.72 -1.80 11.09
C THR A 216 7.72 -2.02 12.24
N GLY A 217 7.34 -3.28 12.51
CA GLY A 217 6.34 -3.64 13.52
C GLY A 217 4.92 -3.26 13.14
N VAL A 218 4.62 -3.09 11.84
CA VAL A 218 3.31 -2.67 11.35
C VAL A 218 2.62 -3.76 10.53
N VAL A 219 1.29 -3.78 10.59
CA VAL A 219 0.42 -4.70 9.85
C VAL A 219 -0.54 -3.89 9.01
N ASP A 220 -0.65 -4.24 7.73
CA ASP A 220 -1.54 -3.60 6.77
C ASP A 220 -1.46 -2.06 6.85
N GLN A 221 -0.26 -1.50 6.91
CA GLN A 221 -0.06 -0.05 6.86
C GLN A 221 -0.41 0.44 5.45
N PRO A 222 -1.39 1.35 5.29
CA PRO A 222 -1.75 1.85 3.97
C PRO A 222 -0.62 2.67 3.36
N LEU A 223 -0.46 2.50 2.05
CA LEU A 223 0.24 3.43 1.17
C LEU A 223 -0.80 4.40 0.61
N ARG A 224 -0.43 5.68 0.54
CA ARG A 224 -1.39 6.80 0.58
C ARG A 224 -2.34 6.88 -0.62
N ASP A 225 -2.02 6.22 -1.73
CA ASP A 225 -2.59 6.60 -3.00
C ASP A 225 -3.48 5.51 -3.61
N GLY A 226 -4.61 5.97 -4.15
CA GLY A 226 -5.41 5.20 -5.08
C GLY A 226 -4.80 5.21 -6.48
N ILE A 227 -4.57 4.03 -7.03
CA ILE A 227 -4.01 3.81 -8.35
C ILE A 227 -5.13 3.42 -9.31
N ARG A 228 -5.43 4.28 -10.27
CA ARG A 228 -6.40 3.98 -11.34
C ARG A 228 -5.75 3.13 -12.42
N LEU A 229 -6.24 1.91 -12.62
CA LEU A 229 -5.62 0.96 -13.55
C LEU A 229 -5.70 1.41 -15.01
N SER A 230 -6.75 2.14 -15.41
CA SER A 230 -6.92 2.61 -16.79
C SER A 230 -5.84 3.57 -17.29
N VAL A 231 -5.04 4.15 -16.39
CA VAL A 231 -4.05 5.18 -16.77
C VAL A 231 -2.79 4.53 -17.38
N PHE A 232 -2.28 3.47 -16.76
CA PHE A 232 -1.02 2.84 -17.20
C PHE A 232 -1.11 1.34 -17.42
N HIS A 233 -2.22 0.68 -17.14
CA HIS A 233 -2.31 -0.75 -17.31
C HIS A 233 -3.02 -1.12 -18.62
N SER A 234 -2.53 -2.17 -19.25
CA SER A 234 -3.26 -2.89 -20.30
C SER A 234 -3.97 -4.12 -19.72
N PRO A 235 -5.03 -4.62 -20.38
CA PRO A 235 -5.60 -5.93 -20.06
C PRO A 235 -4.55 -7.04 -20.14
N GLY A 236 -4.72 -8.09 -19.35
CA GLY A 236 -3.81 -9.23 -19.25
C GLY A 236 -3.34 -9.49 -17.82
N TRP A 237 -2.29 -10.28 -17.67
CA TRP A 237 -1.69 -10.52 -16.37
C TRP A 237 -0.78 -9.36 -15.96
N LEU A 238 -0.65 -9.17 -14.66
CA LEU A 238 0.21 -8.19 -14.02
C LEU A 238 0.91 -8.90 -12.85
N ARG A 239 2.24 -8.95 -12.90
CA ARG A 239 3.07 -9.37 -11.77
C ARG A 239 3.34 -8.17 -10.89
N VAL A 240 2.87 -8.20 -9.65
CA VAL A 240 3.21 -7.19 -8.65
C VAL A 240 4.32 -7.74 -7.78
N THR A 241 5.41 -6.99 -7.65
CA THR A 241 6.58 -7.34 -6.84
C THR A 241 6.85 -6.21 -5.86
N ALA A 242 6.95 -6.57 -4.59
CA ALA A 242 7.35 -5.70 -3.48
C ALA A 242 8.72 -6.14 -2.95
N LEU A 243 9.63 -5.18 -2.81
CA LEU A 243 11.02 -5.38 -2.43
C LEU A 243 11.29 -4.61 -1.13
N PHE A 244 11.45 -5.35 -0.04
CA PHE A 244 11.83 -4.82 1.27
C PHE A 244 13.33 -4.91 1.43
N SER A 245 13.97 -3.86 1.92
CA SER A 245 15.44 -3.80 2.03
C SER A 245 15.92 -2.99 3.21
N ASP A 246 17.17 -3.26 3.62
CA ASP A 246 17.86 -2.60 4.73
C ASP A 246 18.45 -1.22 4.39
N ARG A 247 18.62 -0.96 3.08
CA ARG A 247 19.16 0.27 2.48
C ARG A 247 18.34 0.70 1.26
N PRO A 248 18.40 1.98 0.83
CA PRO A 248 17.66 2.43 -0.35
C PRO A 248 18.07 1.66 -1.61
N LEU A 249 17.08 1.16 -2.35
CA LEU A 249 17.26 0.53 -3.66
C LEU A 249 17.11 1.56 -4.77
N GLU A 250 18.05 1.58 -5.72
CA GLU A 250 17.96 2.44 -6.90
C GLU A 250 16.99 1.87 -7.93
N LYS A 251 16.09 2.71 -8.45
CA LYS A 251 15.15 2.33 -9.51
C LYS A 251 15.85 1.69 -10.70
N LYS A 252 16.96 2.28 -11.15
CA LYS A 252 17.72 1.79 -12.30
C LYS A 252 18.17 0.34 -12.10
N GLY A 253 18.67 0.00 -10.93
CA GLY A 253 19.10 -1.37 -10.60
C GLY A 253 17.92 -2.36 -10.60
N ILE A 254 16.76 -1.93 -10.10
CA ILE A 254 15.53 -2.75 -10.16
C ILE A 254 15.09 -2.94 -11.62
N GLU A 255 15.12 -1.89 -12.44
CA GLU A 255 14.77 -1.98 -13.87
C GLU A 255 15.72 -2.89 -14.64
N ASP A 256 17.02 -2.84 -14.35
CA ASP A 256 18.02 -3.74 -14.92
C ASP A 256 17.73 -5.20 -14.54
N ALA A 257 17.39 -5.47 -13.27
CA ALA A 257 17.01 -6.80 -12.79
C ALA A 257 15.73 -7.30 -13.50
N VAL A 258 14.73 -6.44 -13.65
CA VAL A 258 13.49 -6.78 -14.37
C VAL A 258 13.75 -7.03 -15.85
N ARG A 259 14.59 -6.23 -16.51
CA ARG A 259 14.99 -6.47 -17.91
C ARG A 259 15.67 -7.83 -18.07
N GLY A 260 16.56 -8.19 -17.15
CA GLY A 260 17.20 -9.51 -17.12
C GLY A 260 16.19 -10.65 -16.92
N LEU A 261 15.19 -10.46 -16.07
CA LEU A 261 14.10 -11.43 -15.87
C LEU A 261 13.20 -11.52 -17.11
N ALA A 262 12.85 -10.38 -17.73
CA ALA A 262 11.96 -10.28 -18.88
C ALA A 262 12.55 -10.86 -20.17
N ALA A 263 13.88 -11.02 -20.25
CA ALA A 263 14.52 -11.79 -21.32
C ALA A 263 14.12 -13.28 -21.32
N ARG A 264 13.49 -13.76 -20.23
CA ARG A 264 12.93 -15.11 -20.05
C ARG A 264 11.44 -14.99 -19.68
N PRO A 265 10.53 -14.83 -20.66
CA PRO A 265 9.12 -14.55 -20.39
C PRO A 265 8.45 -15.55 -19.41
N GLU A 266 8.85 -16.81 -19.46
CA GLU A 266 8.41 -17.87 -18.54
C GLU A 266 8.76 -17.58 -17.08
N ALA A 267 9.89 -16.93 -16.81
CA ALA A 267 10.35 -16.57 -15.47
C ALA A 267 9.45 -15.52 -14.82
N LEU A 268 8.88 -14.62 -15.63
CA LEU A 268 7.90 -13.63 -15.15
C LEU A 268 6.63 -14.33 -14.65
N HIS A 269 6.13 -15.31 -15.40
CA HIS A 269 4.93 -16.08 -15.07
C HIS A 269 5.12 -17.06 -13.90
N GLN A 270 6.32 -17.64 -13.77
CA GLN A 270 6.64 -18.59 -12.70
C GLN A 270 6.97 -17.91 -11.36
N LEU A 271 6.87 -16.58 -11.31
CA LEU A 271 7.17 -15.78 -10.13
C LEU A 271 8.61 -15.97 -9.61
N GLU A 272 9.57 -16.22 -10.52
CA GLU A 272 10.99 -16.28 -10.15
C GLU A 272 11.43 -14.97 -9.47
N PRO A 273 12.20 -15.01 -8.37
CA PRO A 273 12.60 -13.81 -7.64
C PRO A 273 13.52 -12.90 -8.45
N LEU A 274 13.42 -11.59 -8.22
CA LEU A 274 14.30 -10.56 -8.77
C LEU A 274 15.65 -10.61 -8.06
N ARG A 275 16.72 -10.80 -8.83
CA ARG A 275 18.08 -10.75 -8.30
C ARG A 275 18.57 -9.31 -8.29
N ILE A 276 18.70 -8.74 -7.09
CA ILE A 276 19.17 -7.38 -6.87
C ILE A 276 20.51 -7.46 -6.14
N ASP A 277 21.55 -6.88 -6.74
CA ASP A 277 22.91 -7.01 -6.21
C ASP A 277 23.16 -6.11 -4.99
N GLY A 278 23.87 -6.68 -4.02
CA GLY A 278 24.50 -5.95 -2.91
C GLY A 278 23.58 -5.52 -1.76
N ALA A 279 22.28 -5.80 -1.80
CA ALA A 279 21.34 -5.50 -0.71
C ALA A 279 20.76 -6.80 -0.13
N GLU A 280 20.47 -6.80 1.17
CA GLU A 280 19.60 -7.81 1.74
C GLU A 280 18.17 -7.46 1.35
N VAL A 281 17.54 -8.30 0.53
CA VAL A 281 16.21 -8.05 -0.02
C VAL A 281 15.27 -9.19 0.35
N LEU A 282 14.14 -8.83 0.94
CA LEU A 282 12.99 -9.72 1.07
C LEU A 282 11.97 -9.36 -0.01
N GLU A 283 11.56 -10.35 -0.79
CA GLU A 283 10.63 -10.17 -1.90
C GLU A 283 9.26 -10.78 -1.59
N THR A 284 8.21 -10.03 -1.88
CA THR A 284 6.84 -10.55 -1.97
C THR A 284 6.31 -10.30 -3.38
N THR A 285 5.91 -11.38 -4.06
CA THR A 285 5.43 -11.30 -5.44
C THR A 285 4.11 -12.05 -5.60
N PHE A 286 3.20 -11.51 -6.39
CA PHE A 286 1.94 -12.16 -6.76
C PHE A 286 1.49 -11.76 -8.18
N LEU A 287 0.62 -12.58 -8.77
CA LEU A 287 -0.03 -12.30 -10.05
C LEU A 287 -1.47 -11.83 -9.84
N VAL A 288 -1.87 -10.84 -10.61
CA VAL A 288 -3.27 -10.43 -10.77
C VAL A 288 -3.63 -10.39 -12.25
N THR A 289 -4.91 -10.59 -12.57
CA THR A 289 -5.43 -10.49 -13.94
C THR A 289 -6.26 -9.22 -14.05
N ILE A 290 -6.01 -8.44 -15.10
CA ILE A 290 -6.78 -7.26 -15.49
C ILE A 290 -7.60 -7.62 -16.73
N GLU A 291 -8.92 -7.60 -16.60
CA GLU A 291 -9.84 -7.82 -17.70
C GLU A 291 -9.89 -6.62 -18.65
N GLY A 292 -10.03 -6.94 -19.95
CA GLY A 292 -10.38 -5.95 -20.94
C GLY A 292 -11.84 -5.54 -20.78
N GLN A 293 -12.19 -4.35 -21.27
CA GLN A 293 -13.59 -4.01 -21.46
C GLN A 293 -14.16 -5.00 -22.48
N GLY A 294 -14.85 -6.04 -22.00
CA GLY A 294 -15.71 -6.84 -22.86
C GLY A 294 -16.64 -5.85 -23.56
N ARG A 295 -16.60 -5.80 -24.90
CA ARG A 295 -17.59 -5.04 -25.66
C ARG A 295 -18.93 -5.68 -25.35
N GLN A 296 -19.68 -5.07 -24.44
CA GLN A 296 -21.10 -5.35 -24.28
C GLN A 296 -21.86 -4.76 -25.47
#